data_AF-A0A3R8TCM6-F1
#
_entry.id   AF-A0A3R8TCM6-F1
#
_cell.length_a   1.000
_cell.length_b   1.000
_cell.length_c   1.000
_cell.angle_alpha   90.00
_cell.angle_beta   90.00
_cell.angle_gamma   90.00
#
_symmetry.space_group_name_H-M   'P 1'
#
loop_
_entity.id
_entity.type
_entity.pdbx_description
1 polymer ?
#
loop_
_entity_poly.entity_id
_entity_poly.type
_entity_poly.pdbx_seq_one_letter_code
_entity_poly.pdbx_strand_id
1 'polypeptide(L)'
;MSLFHALARAHRHAYQERHGHHHGHSRGHPHHHSGAHLGHFDGDAADLVELLADRISQRLDLNGEQQARLARLLAAAQQQRQALRRDVLVPELRDLLAGTTLDREATRLLLSERIAAVQASAPTLIDALADFFDALDAEQQQVLRFMLRLKRRGWGRAGREQADSTDRSEAR
;
A
#
# COMPACT_ATOMS: atom_id res chain seq x y z
N MET A 1 7.41 0.06 42.41
CA MET A 1 6.36 -0.11 43.44
C MET A 1 5.06 0.40 42.81
N SER A 2 4.27 -0.41 42.10
CA SER A 2 3.32 -1.45 42.55
C SER A 2 2.17 -0.95 43.42
N LEU A 3 0.95 -1.43 43.06
CA LEU A 3 -0.35 -1.45 43.75
C LEU A 3 -1.24 -0.24 43.40
N PHE A 4 -2.47 -0.37 42.86
CA PHE A 4 -3.60 -1.29 43.14
C PHE A 4 -4.41 -1.57 41.83
N HIS A 5 -4.68 -2.80 41.37
CA HIS A 5 -5.83 -3.69 41.68
C HIS A 5 -7.19 -2.98 41.74
N ALA A 6 -8.33 -3.44 41.22
CA ALA A 6 -8.78 -4.63 40.48
C ALA A 6 -10.31 -4.43 40.22
N LEU A 7 -10.89 -5.11 39.22
CA LEU A 7 -12.30 -5.56 39.13
C LEU A 7 -12.45 -6.33 37.79
N ALA A 8 -12.20 -7.64 37.76
CA ALA A 8 -13.21 -8.72 37.89
C ALA A 8 -14.44 -8.51 36.98
N ARG A 9 -14.48 -9.07 35.76
CA ARG A 9 -14.80 -10.45 35.35
C ARG A 9 -16.32 -10.78 35.37
N ALA A 10 -16.76 -11.23 34.19
CA ALA A 10 -17.93 -12.06 33.86
C ALA A 10 -19.27 -11.36 33.61
N HIS A 11 -19.75 -11.45 32.36
CA HIS A 11 -21.02 -12.13 32.08
C HIS A 11 -21.05 -12.64 30.63
N ARG A 12 -20.97 -13.96 30.47
CA ARG A 12 -21.18 -14.72 29.22
C ARG A 12 -22.42 -15.59 29.44
N HIS A 13 -23.51 -15.27 28.75
CA HIS A 13 -24.68 -16.11 28.52
C HIS A 13 -25.11 -15.80 27.08
N ALA A 14 -24.82 -16.64 26.08
CA ALA A 14 -25.51 -17.89 25.76
C ALA A 14 -27.04 -17.69 25.63
N TYR A 15 -27.47 -17.39 24.40
CA TYR A 15 -28.80 -17.72 23.92
C TYR A 15 -28.64 -18.58 22.66
N GLN A 16 -29.21 -19.77 22.74
CA GLN A 16 -29.24 -20.80 21.71
C GLN A 16 -30.52 -20.67 20.88
N GLU A 17 -30.37 -20.93 19.58
CA GLU A 17 -31.32 -21.58 18.66
C GLU A 17 -32.68 -20.95 18.33
N ARG A 18 -32.85 -20.60 17.04
CA ARG A 18 -33.99 -21.08 16.24
C ARG A 18 -33.55 -21.41 14.82
N HIS A 19 -33.82 -22.67 14.44
CA HIS A 19 -33.71 -23.20 13.09
C HIS A 19 -34.82 -22.68 12.17
N GLY A 20 -34.46 -22.41 10.91
CA GLY A 20 -35.37 -22.33 9.78
C GLY A 20 -34.69 -22.92 8.54
N HIS A 21 -35.09 -24.13 8.15
CA HIS A 21 -34.71 -24.80 6.90
C HIS A 21 -35.65 -24.35 5.78
N HIS A 22 -35.13 -23.84 4.67
CA HIS A 22 -35.80 -23.87 3.37
C HIS A 22 -34.79 -24.22 2.27
N HIS A 23 -35.06 -25.33 1.58
CA HIS A 23 -34.42 -25.73 0.34
C HIS A 23 -34.98 -24.94 -0.84
N GLY A 24 -34.09 -24.45 -1.69
CA GLY A 24 -34.40 -23.92 -3.02
C GLY A 24 -33.19 -24.09 -3.92
N HIS A 25 -33.13 -25.21 -4.64
CA HIS A 25 -32.14 -25.42 -5.68
C HIS A 25 -32.52 -24.59 -6.92
N SER A 26 -31.62 -23.70 -7.34
CA SER A 26 -31.59 -23.20 -8.71
C SER A 26 -30.15 -23.15 -9.19
N ARG A 27 -29.93 -23.85 -10.29
CA ARG A 27 -28.64 -24.04 -10.98
C ARG A 27 -28.08 -22.70 -11.44
N GLY A 28 -26.96 -22.30 -10.86
CA GLY A 28 -26.04 -21.31 -11.41
C GLY A 28 -24.65 -21.93 -11.46
N HIS A 29 -24.06 -22.02 -12.66
CA HIS A 29 -22.70 -22.49 -12.85
C HIS A 29 -21.70 -21.63 -12.05
N PRO A 30 -20.73 -22.22 -11.32
CA PRO A 30 -19.61 -21.47 -10.79
C PRO A 30 -18.71 -21.09 -11.97
N HIS A 31 -18.80 -19.83 -12.40
CA HIS A 31 -17.78 -19.24 -13.26
C HIS A 31 -16.49 -19.14 -12.43
N HIS A 32 -15.55 -20.05 -12.70
CA HIS A 32 -14.15 -19.88 -12.32
C HIS A 32 -13.58 -18.68 -13.07
N HIS A 33 -13.81 -17.47 -12.56
CA HIS A 33 -12.95 -16.33 -12.84
C HIS A 33 -11.69 -16.45 -11.99
N SER A 34 -10.81 -17.36 -12.37
CA SER A 34 -9.38 -17.28 -12.07
C SER A 34 -8.78 -16.13 -12.90
N GLY A 35 -9.13 -14.91 -12.52
CA GLY A 35 -8.68 -13.69 -13.17
C GLY A 35 -8.96 -12.50 -12.26
N ALA A 36 -7.90 -11.91 -11.73
CA ALA A 36 -7.87 -10.65 -10.96
C ALA A 36 -8.33 -10.69 -9.48
N HIS A 37 -7.61 -11.43 -8.64
CA HIS A 37 -7.55 -11.14 -7.19
C HIS A 37 -6.42 -10.14 -6.83
N LEU A 38 -6.09 -9.23 -7.75
CA LEU A 38 -5.08 -8.17 -7.53
C LEU A 38 -5.70 -6.82 -7.15
N GLY A 39 -7.02 -6.76 -6.95
CA GLY A 39 -7.77 -5.49 -6.81
C GLY A 39 -8.35 -5.17 -5.43
N HIS A 40 -8.31 -6.09 -4.47
CA HIS A 40 -8.92 -5.86 -3.15
C HIS A 40 -8.01 -6.40 -2.05
N PHE A 41 -7.03 -5.57 -1.67
CA PHE A 41 -6.31 -5.72 -0.41
C PHE A 41 -6.93 -4.71 0.56
N ASP A 42 -7.79 -5.20 1.46
CA ASP A 42 -8.28 -4.48 2.65
C ASP A 42 -7.34 -4.70 3.86
N GLY A 43 -6.06 -5.00 3.61
CA GLY A 43 -5.05 -5.24 4.65
C GLY A 43 -4.37 -3.94 5.08
N ASP A 44 -3.89 -3.91 6.33
CA ASP A 44 -3.12 -2.78 6.84
C ASP A 44 -1.85 -2.58 5.99
N ALA A 45 -1.36 -1.33 5.92
CA ALA A 45 -0.16 -1.01 5.14
C ALA A 45 1.08 -1.80 5.61
N ALA A 46 1.07 -2.29 6.85
CA ALA A 46 2.08 -3.18 7.41
C ALA A 46 2.04 -4.56 6.75
N ASP A 47 0.86 -5.19 6.68
CA ASP A 47 0.65 -6.52 6.07
C ASP A 47 1.06 -6.53 4.59
N LEU A 48 0.79 -5.43 3.89
CA LEU A 48 1.23 -5.27 2.50
C LEU A 48 2.74 -5.23 2.35
N VAL A 49 3.44 -4.62 3.30
CA VAL A 49 4.91 -4.52 3.25
C VAL A 49 5.56 -5.83 3.63
N GLU A 50 5.02 -6.57 4.57
CA GLU A 50 5.48 -7.92 4.90
C GLU A 50 5.31 -8.86 3.69
N LEU A 51 4.13 -8.85 3.05
CA LEU A 51 3.91 -9.62 1.82
C LEU A 51 4.87 -9.23 0.68
N LEU A 52 5.19 -7.94 0.56
CA LEU A 52 6.17 -7.46 -0.41
C LEU A 52 7.58 -7.96 -0.07
N ALA A 53 7.96 -7.95 1.22
CA ALA A 53 9.23 -8.46 1.70
C ALA A 53 9.41 -9.93 1.35
N ASP A 54 8.40 -10.75 1.66
CA ASP A 54 8.40 -12.18 1.38
C ASP A 54 8.51 -12.45 -0.12
N ARG A 55 7.72 -11.72 -0.93
CA ARG A 55 7.74 -11.89 -2.38
C ARG A 55 9.08 -11.51 -2.99
N ILE A 56 9.70 -10.41 -2.54
CA ILE A 56 11.02 -9.99 -3.03
C ILE A 56 12.08 -11.00 -2.59
N SER A 57 12.02 -11.45 -1.34
CA SER A 57 12.96 -12.43 -0.77
C SER A 57 12.94 -13.75 -1.53
N GLN A 58 11.76 -14.29 -1.80
CA GLN A 58 11.59 -15.51 -2.58
C GLN A 58 12.00 -15.33 -4.05
N ARG A 59 11.73 -14.15 -4.63
CA ARG A 59 11.98 -13.91 -6.06
C ARG A 59 13.46 -13.69 -6.38
N LEU A 60 14.21 -13.14 -5.43
CA LEU A 60 15.64 -12.90 -5.53
C LEU A 60 16.48 -13.97 -4.83
N ASP A 61 15.85 -14.98 -4.20
CA ASP A 61 16.52 -15.99 -3.39
C ASP A 61 17.49 -15.36 -2.38
N LEU A 62 16.97 -14.43 -1.57
CA LEU A 62 17.81 -13.66 -0.66
C LEU A 62 18.30 -14.52 0.51
N ASN A 63 19.58 -14.39 0.84
CA ASN A 63 20.13 -14.96 2.07
C ASN A 63 19.74 -14.12 3.31
N GLY A 64 20.06 -14.62 4.51
CA GLY A 64 19.68 -13.97 5.77
C GLY A 64 20.19 -12.52 5.93
N GLU A 65 21.41 -12.23 5.48
CA GLU A 65 21.95 -10.86 5.54
C GLU A 65 21.25 -9.92 4.56
N GLN A 66 20.96 -10.41 3.34
CA GLN A 66 20.24 -9.66 2.32
C GLN A 66 18.79 -9.40 2.73
N GLN A 67 18.12 -10.37 3.37
CA GLN A 67 16.78 -10.19 3.95
C GLN A 67 16.76 -9.13 5.06
N ALA A 68 17.78 -9.10 5.93
CA ALA A 68 17.89 -8.07 6.96
C ALA A 68 18.08 -6.67 6.36
N ARG A 69 18.82 -6.54 5.25
CA ARG A 69 18.96 -5.29 4.51
C ARG A 69 17.66 -4.86 3.84
N LEU A 70 16.93 -5.81 3.24
CA LEU A 70 15.60 -5.56 2.69
C LEU A 70 14.62 -5.08 3.77
N ALA A 71 14.63 -5.70 4.95
CA ALA A 71 13.80 -5.26 6.08
C ALA A 71 14.11 -3.82 6.50
N ARG A 72 15.40 -3.44 6.56
CA ARG A 72 15.82 -2.05 6.82
C ARG A 72 15.31 -1.08 5.75
N LEU A 73 15.44 -1.44 4.48
CA LEU A 73 14.91 -0.65 3.36
C LEU A 73 13.40 -0.45 3.47
N LEU A 74 12.66 -1.50 3.78
CA LEU A 74 11.20 -1.44 3.92
C LEU A 74 10.77 -0.62 5.14
N ALA A 75 11.50 -0.71 6.26
CA ALA A 75 11.28 0.13 7.43
C ALA A 75 11.50 1.62 7.12
N ALA A 76 12.59 1.96 6.43
CA ALA A 76 12.85 3.34 5.99
C ALA A 76 11.75 3.85 5.05
N ALA A 77 11.29 3.02 4.10
CA ALA A 77 10.21 3.37 3.19
C ALA A 77 8.85 3.55 3.91
N GLN A 78 8.56 2.72 4.90
CA GLN A 78 7.37 2.85 5.75
C GLN A 78 7.39 4.16 6.55
N GLN A 79 8.52 4.50 7.17
CA GLN A 79 8.68 5.74 7.91
C GLN A 79 8.46 6.96 7.01
N GLN A 80 9.02 6.97 5.79
CA GLN A 80 8.77 8.04 4.84
C GLN A 80 7.29 8.11 4.42
N ARG A 81 6.65 6.96 4.18
CA ARG A 81 5.22 6.92 3.81
C ARG A 81 4.33 7.45 4.94
N GLN A 82 4.66 7.18 6.21
CA GLN A 82 3.91 7.67 7.37
C GLN A 82 3.73 9.19 7.36
N ALA A 83 4.78 9.94 7.00
CA ALA A 83 4.75 11.40 6.91
C ALA A 83 3.77 11.94 5.85
N LEU A 84 3.40 11.11 4.87
CA LEU A 84 2.52 11.43 3.75
C LEU A 84 1.22 10.62 3.76
N ARG A 85 0.88 9.96 4.86
CA ARG A 85 -0.33 9.12 4.86
C ARG A 85 -1.59 9.96 4.71
N ARG A 86 -2.54 9.40 3.95
CA ARG A 86 -3.81 10.02 3.62
C ARG A 86 -4.64 10.39 4.84
N ASP A 87 -4.64 9.56 5.88
CA ASP A 87 -5.35 9.78 7.14
C ASP A 87 -4.81 10.95 7.95
N VAL A 88 -3.58 11.40 7.69
CA VAL A 88 -3.01 12.64 8.24
C VAL A 88 -3.30 13.82 7.30
N LEU A 89 -3.04 13.64 6.00
CA LEU A 89 -3.12 14.74 5.03
C LEU A 89 -4.56 15.20 4.71
N VAL A 90 -5.51 14.27 4.58
CA VAL A 90 -6.86 14.60 4.13
C VAL A 90 -7.63 15.43 5.16
N PRO A 91 -7.57 15.15 6.47
CA PRO A 91 -8.19 16.01 7.46
C PRO A 91 -7.64 17.44 7.43
N GLU A 92 -6.32 17.61 7.42
CA GLU A 92 -5.69 18.94 7.41
C GLU A 92 -6.02 19.73 6.14
N LEU A 93 -6.01 19.07 4.97
CA LEU A 93 -6.45 19.70 3.72
C LEU A 93 -7.94 20.05 3.74
N ARG A 94 -8.79 19.20 4.32
CA ARG A 94 -10.22 19.45 4.45
C ARG A 94 -10.46 20.68 5.32
N ASP A 95 -9.72 20.84 6.40
CA ASP A 95 -9.86 21.97 7.31
C ASP A 95 -9.43 23.28 6.63
N LEU A 96 -8.36 23.25 5.81
CA LEU A 96 -7.97 24.39 4.96
C LEU A 96 -9.02 24.76 3.90
N LEU A 97 -9.77 23.77 3.40
CA LEU A 97 -10.82 23.94 2.39
C LEU A 97 -12.20 24.26 2.99
N ALA A 98 -12.36 24.19 4.31
CA ALA A 98 -13.62 24.48 4.98
C ALA A 98 -13.98 25.98 5.01
N GLY A 99 -13.00 26.85 4.72
CA GLY A 99 -13.21 28.30 4.62
C GLY A 99 -13.94 28.72 3.34
N THR A 100 -14.53 29.92 3.36
CA THR A 100 -15.11 30.56 2.16
C THR A 100 -14.05 30.94 1.12
N THR A 101 -12.80 31.05 1.55
CA THR A 101 -11.62 31.29 0.71
C THR A 101 -10.48 30.40 1.20
N LEU A 102 -9.57 30.06 0.29
CA LEU A 102 -8.37 29.29 0.62
C LEU A 102 -7.35 30.18 1.35
N ASP A 103 -6.97 29.80 2.57
CA ASP A 103 -5.85 30.40 3.27
C ASP A 103 -4.53 29.98 2.60
N ARG A 104 -3.96 30.91 1.83
CA ARG A 104 -2.73 30.68 1.07
C ARG A 104 -1.52 30.49 1.98
N GLU A 105 -1.45 31.18 3.12
CA GLU A 105 -0.31 31.06 4.04
C GLU A 105 -0.34 29.72 4.76
N ALA A 106 -1.51 29.32 5.29
CA ALA A 106 -1.67 28.02 5.92
C ALA A 106 -1.41 26.85 4.94
N THR A 107 -1.84 27.00 3.68
CA THR A 107 -1.56 26.00 2.62
C THR A 107 -0.05 25.90 2.32
N ARG A 108 0.66 27.04 2.23
CA ARG A 108 2.11 27.04 2.01
C ARG A 108 2.85 26.42 3.17
N LEU A 109 2.46 26.74 4.41
CA LEU A 109 3.05 26.17 5.61
C LEU A 109 2.90 24.65 5.60
N LEU A 110 1.69 24.14 5.40
CA LEU A 110 1.42 22.71 5.31
C LEU A 110 2.31 22.04 4.25
N LEU A 111 2.37 22.58 3.03
CA LEU A 111 3.22 22.03 1.98
C LEU A 111 4.71 22.05 2.36
N SER A 112 5.18 23.14 2.96
CA SER A 112 6.57 23.28 3.39
C SER A 112 6.95 22.24 4.45
N GLU A 113 6.07 21.96 5.41
CA GLU A 113 6.26 20.93 6.43
C GLU A 113 6.34 19.54 5.81
N ARG A 114 5.50 19.24 4.81
CA ARG A 114 5.56 17.96 4.09
C ARG A 114 6.83 17.80 3.28
N ILE A 115 7.28 18.85 2.60
CA ILE A 115 8.55 18.83 1.87
C ILE A 115 9.71 18.63 2.85
N ALA A 116 9.73 19.36 3.97
CA ALA A 116 10.76 19.24 4.99
C ALA A 116 10.81 17.82 5.58
N ALA A 117 9.66 17.21 5.87
CA ALA A 117 9.60 15.84 6.35
C ALA A 117 10.18 14.83 5.35
N VAL A 118 9.85 14.97 4.05
CA VAL A 118 10.42 14.13 2.99
C VAL A 118 11.93 14.33 2.86
N GLN A 119 12.39 15.58 2.87
CA GLN A 119 13.81 15.92 2.78
C GLN A 119 14.60 15.36 3.96
N ALA A 120 14.04 15.42 5.17
CA ALA A 120 14.68 14.89 6.38
C ALA A 120 14.84 13.36 6.35
N SER A 121 13.91 12.62 5.74
CA SER A 121 13.97 11.16 5.66
C SER A 121 14.68 10.62 4.41
N ALA A 122 14.87 11.45 3.38
CA ALA A 122 15.38 11.01 2.08
C ALA A 122 16.77 10.36 2.15
N PRO A 123 17.77 10.91 2.88
CA PRO A 123 19.10 10.28 2.98
C PRO A 123 19.03 8.85 3.50
N THR A 124 18.29 8.62 4.59
CA THR A 124 18.13 7.28 5.20
C THR A 124 17.53 6.27 4.22
N LEU A 125 16.55 6.67 3.40
CA LEU A 125 15.97 5.76 2.41
C LEU A 125 16.97 5.45 1.29
N ILE A 126 17.72 6.46 0.83
CA ILE A 126 18.73 6.31 -0.23
C ILE A 126 19.85 5.37 0.26
N ASP A 127 20.34 5.58 1.47
CA ASP A 127 21.39 4.76 2.07
C ASP A 127 20.92 3.32 2.25
N ALA A 128 19.71 3.09 2.78
CA ALA A 128 19.16 1.75 2.92
C ALA A 128 18.94 1.04 1.57
N LEU A 129 18.59 1.80 0.53
CA LEU A 129 18.46 1.26 -0.83
C LEU A 129 19.82 0.87 -1.41
N ALA A 130 20.84 1.71 -1.23
CA ALA A 130 22.21 1.42 -1.67
C ALA A 130 22.75 0.18 -0.94
N ASP A 131 22.65 0.15 0.39
CA ASP A 131 23.05 -0.99 1.23
C ASP A 131 22.44 -2.32 0.77
N PHE A 132 21.15 -2.31 0.42
CA PHE A 132 20.45 -3.48 -0.09
C PHE A 132 20.94 -3.86 -1.49
N PHE A 133 21.01 -2.90 -2.41
CA PHE A 133 21.40 -3.15 -3.79
C PHE A 133 22.84 -3.67 -3.91
N ASP A 134 23.77 -3.09 -3.16
CA ASP A 134 25.19 -3.46 -3.16
C ASP A 134 25.42 -4.82 -2.46
N ALA A 135 24.45 -5.31 -1.68
CA ALA A 135 24.47 -6.66 -1.11
C ALA A 135 24.11 -7.76 -2.12
N LEU A 136 23.44 -7.39 -3.21
CA LEU A 136 22.96 -8.33 -4.22
C LEU A 136 24.08 -8.69 -5.18
N ASP A 137 24.11 -9.95 -5.59
CA ASP A 137 24.98 -10.37 -6.69
C ASP A 137 24.46 -9.87 -8.06
N ALA A 138 25.25 -10.09 -9.10
CA ALA A 138 24.93 -9.61 -10.45
C ALA A 138 23.62 -10.19 -11.00
N GLU A 139 23.27 -11.44 -10.70
CA GLU A 139 22.05 -12.09 -11.17
C GLU A 139 20.83 -11.52 -10.44
N GLN A 140 20.88 -11.44 -9.12
CA GLN A 140 19.85 -10.84 -8.28
C GLN A 140 19.55 -9.39 -8.70
N GLN A 141 20.58 -8.59 -8.98
CA GLN A 141 20.40 -7.22 -9.48
C GLN A 141 19.72 -7.17 -10.85
N GLN A 142 19.98 -8.15 -11.74
CA GLN A 142 19.30 -8.23 -13.04
C GLN A 142 17.82 -8.57 -12.88
N VAL A 143 17.50 -9.53 -12.00
CA VAL A 143 16.11 -9.89 -11.68
C VAL A 143 15.36 -8.70 -11.09
N LEU A 144 15.97 -7.97 -10.14
CA LEU A 144 15.39 -6.76 -9.57
C LEU A 144 15.08 -5.71 -10.66
N ARG A 145 16.04 -5.43 -11.57
CA ARG A 145 15.84 -4.52 -12.71
C ARG A 145 14.74 -4.99 -13.66
N PHE A 146 14.61 -6.30 -13.87
CA PHE A 146 13.54 -6.88 -14.68
C PHE A 146 12.16 -6.69 -14.02
N MET A 147 12.05 -6.94 -12.71
CA MET A 147 10.82 -6.70 -11.93
C MET A 147 10.36 -5.24 -11.99
N LEU A 148 11.29 -4.29 -11.87
CA LEU A 148 10.98 -2.86 -11.97
C LEU A 148 10.48 -2.45 -13.36
N ARG A 149 11.06 -3.02 -14.43
CA ARG A 149 10.61 -2.80 -15.81
C ARG A 149 9.20 -3.36 -16.06
N LEU A 150 8.89 -4.53 -15.50
CA LEU A 150 7.56 -5.14 -15.58
C LEU A 150 6.49 -4.29 -14.90
N LYS A 151 6.76 -3.77 -13.69
CA LYS A 151 5.81 -2.90 -12.97
C LYS A 151 5.47 -1.63 -13.76
N ARG A 152 6.43 -1.03 -14.46
CA ARG A 152 6.18 0.14 -15.34
C ARG A 152 5.22 -0.16 -16.50
N ARG A 153 5.18 -1.40 -17.01
CA ARG A 153 4.30 -1.77 -18.14
C ARG A 153 2.82 -1.94 -17.73
N GLY A 154 2.51 -2.11 -16.44
CA GLY A 154 1.13 -2.25 -15.96
C GLY A 154 0.36 -0.93 -15.80
N TRP A 155 1.05 0.21 -15.74
CA TRP A 155 0.43 1.53 -15.48
C TRP A 155 0.29 2.39 -16.76
N GLY A 156 0.80 1.93 -17.90
CA GLY A 156 0.82 2.67 -19.18
C GLY A 156 -0.30 2.31 -20.18
N ARG A 157 -1.25 1.44 -19.82
CA ARG A 157 -2.33 1.00 -20.73
C ARG A 157 -3.71 1.61 -20.41
N ALA A 158 -3.79 2.52 -19.44
CA ALA A 158 -5.06 3.18 -19.06
C ALA A 158 -5.29 4.55 -19.77
N GLY A 159 -4.52 4.89 -20.80
CA GLY A 159 -4.59 6.22 -21.43
C GLY A 159 -4.33 6.31 -22.94
N ARG A 160 -4.48 5.20 -23.69
CA ARG A 160 -4.27 5.20 -25.16
C ARG A 160 -5.41 4.58 -25.96
N GLU A 161 -6.61 4.50 -25.41
CA GLU A 161 -7.76 3.91 -26.10
C GLU A 161 -8.89 4.92 -26.38
N GLN A 162 -8.61 6.21 -26.20
CA GLN A 162 -9.58 7.29 -26.46
C GLN A 162 -9.15 8.30 -27.54
N ALA A 163 -7.96 8.15 -28.11
CA ALA A 163 -7.46 9.05 -29.15
C ALA A 163 -7.71 8.54 -30.59
N ASP A 164 -8.24 7.32 -30.76
CA ASP A 164 -8.43 6.69 -32.09
C ASP A 164 -9.90 6.68 -32.55
N SER A 165 -10.85 7.14 -31.72
CA SER A 165 -12.27 7.17 -32.07
C SER A 165 -12.78 8.50 -32.63
N THR A 166 -11.96 9.57 -32.60
CA THR A 166 -12.37 10.90 -33.09
C THR A 166 -12.04 11.16 -34.56
N ASP A 167 -11.23 10.33 -35.21
CA ASP A 167 -10.81 10.57 -36.61
C ASP A 167 -11.67 9.84 -37.66
N ARG A 168 -12.67 9.05 -37.25
CA ARG A 168 -13.54 8.28 -38.17
C ARG A 168 -14.92 8.90 -38.40
N SER A 169 -15.26 9.99 -37.73
CA SER A 169 -16.59 10.62 -37.81
C SER A 169 -16.71 11.80 -38.78
N GLU A 170 -15.63 12.25 -39.43
CA GLU A 170 -15.69 13.40 -40.37
C GLU A 170 -15.70 13.01 -41.87
N ALA A 171 -15.82 11.72 -42.19
CA ALA A 171 -15.82 11.25 -43.58
C ALA A 171 -17.18 10.67 -44.03
N ARG A 172 -18.27 11.42 -43.83
CA ARG A 172 -19.56 11.18 -44.52
C ARG A 172 -20.28 12.47 -44.89
#